data_AF-A0A1G6TQ31-F1
#
_entry.id   AF-A0A1G6TQ31-F1
#
_cell.length_a   1.000
_cell.length_b   1.000
_cell.length_c   1.000
_cell.angle_alpha   90.00
_cell.angle_beta   90.00
_cell.angle_gamma   90.00
#
_symmetry.space_group_name_H-M   'P 1'
#
loop_
_entity.id
_entity.type
_entity.pdbx_description
1 polymer ?
#
loop_
_entity_poly.entity_id
_entity_poly.type
_entity_poly.pdbx_seq_one_letter_code
_entity_poly.pdbx_strand_id
1 'polypeptide(L)'
;MRTFRIAAVASVGLLALAGCGTEQGAALFVGDERISESTVDGYVELAEEANTDPEIEAVNLDLAPNRESAVLCVLFSELGQAMDLPEPDTAAAVDDFDAECTRASGYLDAISADVEPRELTEDELAHMADLGAPFEQLAPEDQAAMEAYAALSDALAGYFEEYDVRVNPRYGVDAFPLLAEGAEGLFEVEIPQR
;
A
#
# COMPACT_ATOMS: atom_id res chain seq x y z
N MET A 1 -20.27 35.57 -63.66
CA MET A 1 -19.51 35.40 -62.41
C MET A 1 -20.45 34.89 -61.32
N ARG A 2 -19.91 34.00 -60.47
CA ARG A 2 -20.39 33.49 -59.16
C ARG A 2 -21.27 32.22 -59.18
N THR A 3 -20.63 31.05 -59.15
CA THR A 3 -20.20 30.20 -58.01
C THR A 3 -21.29 29.29 -57.44
N PHE A 4 -21.26 28.03 -57.86
CA PHE A 4 -21.87 26.91 -57.16
C PHE A 4 -21.11 26.66 -55.85
N ARG A 5 -21.82 26.60 -54.72
CA ARG A 5 -21.26 26.20 -53.41
C ARG A 5 -21.59 24.73 -53.17
N ILE A 6 -20.55 23.90 -53.12
CA ILE A 6 -20.63 22.50 -52.69
C ILE A 6 -20.64 22.53 -51.16
N ALA A 7 -21.68 21.95 -50.54
CA ALA A 7 -21.73 21.71 -49.11
C ALA A 7 -21.00 20.38 -48.82
N ALA A 8 -19.85 20.46 -48.15
CA ALA A 8 -19.15 19.30 -47.62
C ALA A 8 -19.86 18.84 -46.33
N VAL A 9 -20.38 17.62 -46.33
CA VAL A 9 -20.88 16.94 -45.13
C VAL A 9 -19.67 16.34 -44.42
N ALA A 10 -19.25 16.94 -43.31
CA ALA A 10 -18.27 16.33 -42.41
C ALA A 10 -19.01 15.34 -41.51
N SER A 11 -18.94 14.06 -41.85
CA SER A 11 -19.33 12.96 -40.98
C SER A 11 -18.32 12.86 -39.83
N VAL A 12 -18.69 13.36 -38.65
CA VAL A 12 -17.97 13.09 -37.41
C VAL A 12 -18.34 11.68 -36.96
N GLY A 13 -17.52 10.71 -37.34
CA GLY A 13 -17.55 9.39 -36.74
C GLY A 13 -17.03 9.49 -35.31
N LEU A 14 -17.92 9.35 -34.33
CA LEU A 14 -17.55 9.05 -32.95
C LEU A 14 -17.01 7.60 -32.92
N LEU A 15 -15.69 7.48 -33.10
CA LEU A 15 -14.96 6.29 -32.72
C LEU A 15 -14.97 6.24 -31.19
N ALA A 16 -15.79 5.36 -30.62
CA ALA A 16 -15.57 4.84 -29.29
C ALA A 16 -14.28 4.01 -29.34
N LEU A 17 -13.15 4.67 -29.10
CA LEU A 17 -11.90 4.00 -28.81
C LEU A 17 -12.06 3.36 -27.43
N ALA A 18 -12.42 2.07 -27.41
CA ALA A 18 -12.05 1.19 -26.32
C ALA A 18 -10.51 1.17 -26.28
N GLY A 19 -9.94 2.12 -25.53
CA GLY A 19 -8.51 2.23 -25.34
C GLY A 19 -8.04 1.07 -24.49
N CYS A 20 -7.17 0.22 -25.06
CA CYS A 20 -6.16 -0.50 -24.28
C CYS A 20 -5.21 0.56 -23.69
N GLY A 21 -5.68 1.26 -22.65
CA GLY A 21 -4.88 2.24 -21.93
C GLY A 21 -4.04 1.52 -20.91
N THR A 22 -2.73 1.47 -21.12
CA THR A 22 -1.82 1.61 -19.99
C THR A 22 -2.23 2.88 -19.26
N GLU A 23 -2.79 2.76 -18.06
CA GLU A 23 -3.33 3.87 -17.28
C GLU A 23 -2.18 4.72 -16.73
N GLN A 24 -1.51 5.45 -17.63
CA GLN A 24 -0.36 6.30 -17.32
C GLN A 24 -0.69 7.28 -16.19
N GLY A 25 0.22 7.38 -15.21
CA GLY A 25 0.12 8.31 -14.09
C GLY A 25 -0.68 7.79 -12.90
N ALA A 26 -0.85 6.48 -12.75
CA ALA A 26 -1.36 5.86 -11.53
C ALA A 26 -0.21 5.29 -10.70
N ALA A 27 -0.19 5.58 -9.40
CA ALA A 27 0.75 5.00 -8.45
C ALA A 27 0.24 3.68 -7.89
N LEU A 28 -1.04 3.65 -7.51
CA LEU A 28 -1.71 2.45 -7.01
C LEU A 28 -3.20 2.50 -7.29
N PHE A 29 -3.84 1.34 -7.19
CA PHE A 29 -5.28 1.15 -7.29
C PHE A 29 -5.77 0.42 -6.05
N VAL A 30 -6.94 0.84 -5.57
CA VAL A 30 -7.73 0.12 -4.56
C VAL A 30 -9.17 0.09 -5.07
N GLY A 31 -9.58 -1.06 -5.57
CA GLY A 31 -10.86 -1.27 -6.24
C GLY A 31 -10.94 -0.45 -7.53
N ASP A 32 -11.99 0.38 -7.61
CA ASP A 32 -12.19 1.34 -8.70
C ASP A 32 -11.43 2.67 -8.47
N GLU A 33 -10.85 2.87 -7.29
CA GLU A 33 -10.14 4.11 -6.94
C GLU A 33 -8.74 4.11 -7.54
N ARG A 34 -8.37 5.25 -8.14
CA ARG A 34 -7.11 5.42 -8.83
C ARG A 34 -6.32 6.54 -8.17
N ILE A 35 -5.21 6.16 -7.55
CA ILE A 35 -4.31 7.08 -6.89
C ILE A 35 -3.24 7.52 -7.90
N SER A 36 -3.00 8.83 -7.97
CA SER A 36 -2.07 9.40 -8.95
C SER A 36 -0.60 9.27 -8.53
N GLU A 37 0.32 9.20 -9.51
CA GLU A 37 1.77 9.30 -9.26
C GLU A 37 2.12 10.59 -8.50
N SER A 38 1.47 11.71 -8.82
CA SER A 38 1.70 12.99 -8.13
C SER A 38 1.28 12.98 -6.67
N THR A 39 0.32 12.14 -6.28
CA THR A 39 -0.10 12.00 -4.87
C THR A 39 1.02 11.34 -4.08
N VAL A 40 1.48 10.18 -4.53
CA VAL A 40 2.53 9.42 -3.83
C VAL A 40 3.86 10.18 -3.90
N ASP A 41 4.25 10.71 -5.07
CA ASP A 41 5.48 11.49 -5.22
C ASP A 41 5.49 12.72 -4.29
N GLY A 42 4.34 13.38 -4.09
CA GLY A 42 4.21 14.49 -3.13
C GLY A 42 4.41 14.06 -1.67
N TYR A 43 3.91 12.89 -1.27
CA TYR A 43 4.17 12.35 0.07
C TYR A 43 5.63 11.93 0.26
N VAL A 44 6.28 11.41 -0.78
CA VAL A 44 7.73 11.14 -0.74
C VAL A 44 8.51 12.44 -0.49
N GLU A 45 8.18 13.53 -1.18
CA GLU A 45 8.81 14.84 -0.96
C GLU A 45 8.58 15.34 0.48
N LEU A 46 7.37 15.22 1.02
CA LEU A 46 7.09 15.61 2.41
C LEU A 46 7.87 14.76 3.44
N ALA A 47 7.95 13.45 3.21
CA ALA A 47 8.75 12.55 4.04
C ALA A 47 10.24 12.92 4.01
N GLU A 48 10.74 13.36 2.86
CA GLU A 48 12.12 13.85 2.70
C GLU A 48 12.35 15.15 3.47
N GLU A 49 11.44 16.12 3.33
CA GLU A 49 11.52 17.40 4.04
C GLU A 49 11.55 17.22 5.56
N ALA A 50 10.72 16.33 6.10
CA ALA A 50 10.68 16.00 7.52
C ALA A 50 11.99 15.36 8.02
N ASN A 51 12.71 14.63 7.16
CA ASN A 51 13.98 13.98 7.49
C ASN A 51 15.22 14.88 7.29
N THR A 52 15.08 16.05 6.65
CA THR A 52 16.17 17.02 6.53
C THR A 52 16.38 17.82 7.82
N ASP A 53 17.14 17.25 8.76
CA ASP A 53 17.81 18.01 9.82
C ASP A 53 19.04 18.73 9.23
N PRO A 54 19.14 20.08 9.28
CA PRO A 54 20.28 20.81 8.75
C PRO A 54 21.62 20.54 9.48
N GLU A 55 21.65 19.81 10.61
CA GLU A 55 22.89 19.38 11.27
C GLU A 55 23.47 18.07 10.70
N ILE A 56 22.76 17.35 9.81
CA ILE A 56 23.26 16.14 9.16
C ILE A 56 23.70 16.48 7.72
N GLU A 57 25.00 16.73 7.55
CA GLU A 57 25.66 16.91 6.25
C GLU A 57 25.26 15.80 5.27
N ALA A 58 24.57 16.18 4.18
CA ALA A 58 24.46 15.51 2.89
C ALA A 58 24.97 14.05 2.84
N VAL A 59 24.26 13.16 3.54
CA VAL A 59 24.38 11.71 3.32
C VAL A 59 23.47 11.40 2.15
N ASN A 60 23.94 10.54 1.25
CA ASN A 60 23.15 9.95 0.19
C ASN A 60 22.09 9.07 0.88
N LEU A 61 20.99 9.69 1.36
CA LEU A 61 19.91 9.03 2.06
C LEU A 61 19.32 8.02 1.08
N ASP A 62 19.32 6.76 1.47
CA ASP A 62 18.49 5.79 0.79
C ASP A 62 17.04 6.24 1.00
N LEU A 63 16.41 6.69 -0.09
CA LEU A 63 15.04 7.21 -0.07
C LEU A 63 14.02 6.07 -0.23
N ALA A 64 14.49 4.82 -0.43
CA ALA A 64 13.63 3.66 -0.53
C ALA A 64 12.69 3.51 0.69
N PRO A 65 13.12 3.72 1.95
CA PRO A 65 12.24 3.65 3.11
C PRO A 65 11.14 4.74 3.09
N ASN A 66 11.45 5.94 2.62
CA ASN A 66 10.47 7.04 2.53
C ASN A 66 9.44 6.76 1.42
N ARG A 67 9.88 6.19 0.30
CA ARG A 67 9.00 5.82 -0.81
C ARG A 67 8.09 4.65 -0.46
N GLU A 68 8.64 3.62 0.16
CA GLU A 68 7.86 2.48 0.65
C GLU A 68 6.84 2.92 1.68
N SER A 69 7.25 3.73 2.66
CA SER A 69 6.34 4.30 3.66
C SER A 69 5.21 5.10 3.01
N ALA A 70 5.51 5.95 2.03
CA ALA A 70 4.49 6.71 1.31
C ALA A 70 3.47 5.82 0.59
N VAL A 71 3.95 4.77 -0.10
CA VAL A 71 3.06 3.81 -0.76
C VAL A 71 2.19 3.08 0.25
N LEU A 72 2.76 2.56 1.34
CA LEU A 72 2.01 1.79 2.34
C LEU A 72 1.01 2.66 3.09
N CYS A 73 1.36 3.90 3.47
CA CYS A 73 0.42 4.81 4.12
C CYS A 73 -0.78 5.10 3.21
N VAL A 74 -0.54 5.43 1.94
CA VAL A 74 -1.64 5.68 1.00
C VAL A 74 -2.44 4.39 0.73
N LEU A 75 -1.78 3.24 0.54
CA LEU A 75 -2.44 1.97 0.27
C LEU A 75 -3.41 1.59 1.40
N PHE A 76 -2.98 1.60 2.66
CA PHE A 76 -3.84 1.22 3.78
C PHE A 76 -4.91 2.26 4.10
N SER A 77 -4.62 3.54 3.89
CA SER A 77 -5.60 4.62 3.97
C SER A 77 -6.74 4.43 2.98
N GLU A 78 -6.42 4.13 1.72
CA GLU A 78 -7.41 3.89 0.67
C GLU A 78 -8.13 2.55 0.86
N LEU A 79 -7.44 1.50 1.32
CA LEU A 79 -8.05 0.21 1.64
C LEU A 79 -9.10 0.35 2.76
N GLY A 80 -8.76 1.04 3.85
CA GLY A 80 -9.70 1.25 4.95
C GLY A 80 -10.95 2.04 4.52
N GLN A 81 -10.77 3.03 3.65
CA GLN A 81 -11.89 3.77 3.05
C GLN A 81 -12.75 2.87 2.14
N ALA A 82 -12.11 2.05 1.29
CA ALA A 82 -12.82 1.11 0.42
C ALA A 82 -13.64 0.07 1.20
N MET A 83 -13.17 -0.30 2.39
CA MET A 83 -13.84 -1.18 3.34
C MET A 83 -14.94 -0.49 4.17
N ASP A 84 -15.17 0.82 3.99
CA ASP A 84 -16.12 1.64 4.76
C ASP A 84 -15.86 1.56 6.28
N LEU A 85 -14.58 1.50 6.67
CA LEU A 85 -14.17 1.49 8.08
C LEU A 85 -14.35 2.89 8.71
N PRO A 86 -14.55 2.98 10.04
CA PRO A 86 -14.64 4.27 10.71
C PRO A 86 -13.35 5.10 10.54
N GLU A 87 -13.51 6.36 10.13
CA GLU A 87 -12.39 7.29 9.94
C GLU A 87 -11.55 7.46 11.22
N PRO A 88 -10.24 7.17 11.17
CA PRO A 88 -9.31 7.39 12.28
C PRO A 88 -9.15 8.87 12.66
N ASP A 89 -8.82 9.14 13.92
CA ASP A 89 -8.54 10.50 14.39
C ASP A 89 -7.12 10.92 14.01
N THR A 90 -6.99 11.80 13.02
CA THR A 90 -5.71 12.37 12.57
C THR A 90 -5.46 13.77 13.12
N ALA A 91 -6.23 14.26 14.09
CA ALA A 91 -6.16 15.65 14.53
C ALA A 91 -4.84 16.05 15.19
N ALA A 92 -4.06 15.07 15.66
CA ALA A 92 -2.76 15.27 16.28
C ALA A 92 -1.59 15.29 15.28
N ALA A 93 -1.86 15.06 13.99
CA ALA A 93 -0.83 14.98 12.98
C ALA A 93 -0.08 16.31 12.78
N VAL A 94 1.23 16.24 12.55
CA VAL A 94 2.10 17.42 12.44
C VAL A 94 2.17 17.99 11.03
N ASP A 95 1.91 17.17 10.01
CA ASP A 95 1.81 17.54 8.59
C ASP A 95 0.87 16.58 7.84
N ASP A 96 0.69 16.81 6.54
CA ASP A 96 -0.22 16.04 5.70
C ASP A 96 0.25 14.58 5.50
N PHE A 97 1.56 14.32 5.52
CA PHE A 97 2.10 12.96 5.40
C PHE A 97 1.93 12.18 6.70
N ASP A 98 2.20 12.83 7.84
CA ASP A 98 1.93 12.28 9.17
C ASP A 98 0.44 11.99 9.38
N ALA A 99 -0.44 12.85 8.85
CA ALA A 99 -1.89 12.60 8.87
C ALA A 99 -2.27 11.38 8.03
N GLU A 100 -1.64 11.19 6.86
CA GLU A 100 -1.85 10.03 6.00
C GLU A 100 -1.43 8.74 6.67
N CYS A 101 -0.22 8.71 7.26
CA CYS A 101 0.29 7.53 7.95
C CYS A 101 -0.45 7.25 9.26
N THR A 102 -0.93 8.28 9.97
CA THR A 102 -1.80 8.11 11.13
C THR A 102 -3.12 7.47 10.74
N ARG A 103 -3.71 7.89 9.61
CA ARG A 103 -4.94 7.29 9.07
C ARG A 103 -4.72 5.84 8.68
N ALA A 104 -3.67 5.57 7.91
CA ALA A 104 -3.27 4.23 7.50
C ALA A 104 -3.15 3.28 8.71
N SER A 105 -2.44 3.71 9.75
CA SER A 105 -2.24 2.93 10.98
C SER A 105 -3.57 2.68 11.70
N GLY A 106 -4.44 3.69 11.81
CA GLY A 106 -5.74 3.53 12.44
C GLY A 106 -6.66 2.55 11.69
N TYR A 107 -6.59 2.51 10.37
CA TYR A 107 -7.31 1.51 9.58
C TYR A 107 -6.71 0.10 9.73
N LEU A 108 -5.38 -0.03 9.74
CA LEU A 108 -4.73 -1.31 9.98
C LEU A 108 -5.05 -1.87 11.37
N ASP A 109 -5.10 -1.01 12.40
CA ASP A 109 -5.55 -1.36 13.75
C ASP A 109 -7.01 -1.84 13.75
N ALA A 110 -7.89 -1.17 13.02
CA ALA A 110 -9.29 -1.56 12.89
C ALA A 110 -9.46 -2.92 12.19
N ILE A 111 -8.68 -3.18 11.13
CA ILE A 111 -8.63 -4.47 10.44
C ILE A 111 -8.14 -5.55 11.41
N SER A 112 -6.99 -5.32 12.07
CA SER A 112 -6.38 -6.26 13.01
C SER A 112 -7.32 -6.63 14.18
N ALA A 113 -8.10 -5.67 14.67
CA ALA A 113 -9.05 -5.88 15.76
C ALA A 113 -10.23 -6.82 15.41
N ASP A 114 -10.58 -6.99 14.12
CA ASP A 114 -11.68 -7.85 13.67
C ASP A 114 -11.20 -9.26 13.26
N VAL A 115 -9.89 -9.46 13.15
CA VAL A 115 -9.30 -10.73 12.71
C VAL A 115 -9.15 -11.69 13.88
N GLU A 116 -9.75 -12.88 13.77
CA GLU A 116 -9.55 -13.97 14.74
C GLU A 116 -8.16 -14.61 14.53
N PRO A 117 -7.31 -14.75 15.57
CA PRO A 117 -6.03 -15.42 15.46
C PRO A 117 -6.14 -16.84 14.92
N ARG A 118 -5.13 -17.29 14.17
CA ARG A 118 -5.06 -18.66 13.63
C ARG A 118 -3.77 -19.35 14.05
N GLU A 119 -3.82 -20.68 14.10
CA GLU A 119 -2.61 -21.49 14.25
C GLU A 119 -1.66 -21.26 13.07
N LEU A 120 -0.36 -21.35 13.35
CA LEU A 120 0.68 -21.30 12.32
C LEU A 120 0.67 -22.58 11.48
N THR A 121 0.97 -22.44 10.20
CA THR A 121 1.15 -23.54 9.26
C THR A 121 2.46 -24.29 9.53
N GLU A 122 2.59 -25.51 9.00
CA GLU A 122 3.83 -26.29 9.12
C GLU A 122 5.03 -25.55 8.52
N ASP A 123 4.84 -24.81 7.42
CA ASP A 123 5.88 -24.05 6.74
C ASP A 123 6.32 -22.82 7.58
N GLU A 124 5.37 -22.10 8.19
CA GLU A 124 5.67 -20.99 9.10
C GLU A 124 6.43 -21.46 10.34
N LEU A 125 6.00 -22.58 10.94
CA LEU A 125 6.69 -23.19 12.09
C LEU A 125 8.11 -23.63 11.73
N ALA A 126 8.30 -24.21 10.54
CA ALA A 126 9.61 -24.60 10.03
C ALA A 126 10.51 -23.38 9.82
N HIS A 127 9.98 -22.31 9.22
CA HIS A 127 10.73 -21.07 9.01
C HIS A 127 11.16 -20.46 10.35
N MET A 128 10.27 -20.37 11.33
CA MET A 128 10.62 -19.89 12.68
C MET A 128 11.75 -20.72 13.33
N ALA A 129 11.75 -22.04 13.13
CA ALA A 129 12.81 -22.89 13.63
C ALA A 129 14.16 -22.61 12.93
N ASP A 130 14.15 -22.35 11.62
CA ASP A 130 15.34 -21.99 10.85
C ASP A 130 15.91 -20.62 11.26
N LEU A 131 15.05 -19.68 11.67
CA LEU A 131 15.42 -18.39 12.27
C LEU A 131 15.98 -18.55 13.70
N GLY A 132 15.97 -19.75 14.28
CA GLY A 132 16.46 -20.02 15.62
C GLY A 132 15.49 -19.61 16.74
N ALA A 133 14.24 -19.34 16.40
CA ALA A 133 13.18 -18.93 17.33
C ALA A 133 11.96 -19.87 17.19
N PRO A 134 12.10 -21.18 17.48
CA PRO A 134 11.00 -22.12 17.32
C PRO A 134 9.81 -21.76 18.22
N PHE A 135 8.61 -21.78 17.66
CA PHE A 135 7.37 -21.32 18.27
C PHE A 135 7.12 -21.86 19.69
N GLU A 136 7.35 -23.16 19.91
CA GLU A 136 7.18 -23.84 21.21
C GLU A 136 8.10 -23.33 22.33
N GLN A 137 9.17 -22.59 21.98
CA GLN A 137 10.10 -22.00 22.95
C GLN A 137 9.79 -20.53 23.25
N LEU A 138 8.87 -19.92 22.50
CA LEU A 138 8.40 -18.56 22.76
C LEU A 138 7.55 -18.49 24.04
N ALA A 139 7.46 -17.31 24.62
CA ALA A 139 6.52 -17.07 25.71
C ALA A 139 5.07 -17.15 25.18
N PRO A 140 4.07 -17.52 26.00
CA PRO A 140 2.68 -17.64 25.54
C PRO A 140 2.13 -16.35 24.89
N GLU A 141 2.53 -15.18 25.39
CA GLU A 141 2.18 -13.89 24.80
C GLU A 141 2.76 -13.69 23.40
N ASP A 142 3.99 -14.14 23.16
CA ASP A 142 4.66 -14.06 21.86
C ASP A 142 4.07 -15.07 20.88
N GLN A 143 3.69 -16.26 21.36
CA GLN A 143 2.95 -17.26 20.57
C GLN A 143 1.62 -16.69 20.07
N ALA A 144 0.83 -16.11 20.97
CA ALA A 144 -0.44 -15.47 20.61
C ALA A 144 -0.24 -14.31 19.63
N ALA A 145 0.85 -13.54 19.77
CA ALA A 145 1.18 -12.49 18.82
C ALA A 145 1.48 -13.07 17.42
N MET A 146 2.26 -14.15 17.32
CA MET A 146 2.55 -14.80 16.03
C MET A 146 1.26 -15.32 15.36
N GLU A 147 0.36 -15.94 16.12
CA GLU A 147 -0.95 -16.40 15.62
C GLU A 147 -1.83 -15.24 15.11
N ALA A 148 -1.76 -14.08 15.79
CA ALA A 148 -2.45 -12.87 15.35
C ALA A 148 -1.84 -12.30 14.06
N TYR A 149 -0.50 -12.24 13.93
CA TYR A 149 0.16 -11.79 12.70
C TYR A 149 -0.12 -12.73 11.53
N ALA A 150 -0.15 -14.03 11.77
CA ALA A 150 -0.48 -15.03 10.77
C ALA A 150 -1.90 -14.81 10.21
N ALA A 151 -2.87 -14.58 11.10
CA ALA A 151 -4.24 -14.28 10.69
C ALA A 151 -4.36 -12.94 9.96
N LEU A 152 -3.65 -11.91 10.43
CA LEU A 152 -3.64 -10.60 9.78
C LEU A 152 -3.03 -10.68 8.37
N SER A 153 -1.95 -11.44 8.19
CA SER A 153 -1.33 -11.69 6.89
C SER A 153 -2.32 -12.28 5.90
N ASP A 154 -3.06 -13.31 6.31
CA ASP A 154 -4.07 -13.94 5.47
C ASP A 154 -5.23 -12.99 5.15
N ALA A 155 -5.68 -12.23 6.15
CA ALA A 155 -6.76 -11.26 5.98
C ALA A 155 -6.37 -10.17 4.98
N LEU A 156 -5.17 -9.59 5.12
CA LEU A 156 -4.66 -8.57 4.19
C LEU A 156 -4.48 -9.11 2.78
N ALA A 157 -3.95 -10.32 2.62
CA ALA A 157 -3.86 -10.98 1.32
C ALA A 157 -5.26 -11.15 0.69
N GLY A 158 -6.25 -11.58 1.49
CA GLY A 158 -7.65 -11.68 1.07
C GLY A 158 -8.25 -10.35 0.65
N TYR A 159 -8.02 -9.29 1.43
CA TYR A 159 -8.50 -7.94 1.09
C TYR A 159 -7.81 -7.37 -0.15
N PHE A 160 -6.53 -7.62 -0.34
CA PHE A 160 -5.85 -7.17 -1.56
C PHE A 160 -6.41 -7.83 -2.81
N GLU A 161 -6.80 -9.11 -2.73
CA GLU A 161 -7.51 -9.78 -3.81
C GLU A 161 -8.94 -9.22 -3.99
N GLU A 162 -9.70 -9.10 -2.90
CA GLU A 162 -11.10 -8.64 -2.92
C GLU A 162 -11.24 -7.21 -3.47
N TYR A 163 -10.33 -6.32 -3.06
CA TYR A 163 -10.30 -4.92 -3.48
C TYR A 163 -9.34 -4.68 -4.64
N ASP A 164 -8.89 -5.68 -5.40
CA ASP A 164 -8.02 -5.52 -6.60
C ASP A 164 -6.86 -4.53 -6.36
N VAL A 165 -6.20 -4.65 -5.21
CA VAL A 165 -5.11 -3.75 -4.78
C VAL A 165 -3.91 -3.99 -5.67
N ARG A 166 -3.39 -2.91 -6.26
CA ARG A 166 -2.23 -2.98 -7.15
C ARG A 166 -1.34 -1.77 -7.00
N VAL A 167 -0.02 -1.98 -7.04
CA VAL A 167 0.97 -0.91 -7.03
C VAL A 167 1.75 -0.89 -8.35
N ASN A 168 2.14 0.30 -8.77
CA ASN A 168 2.96 0.50 -9.95
C ASN A 168 4.42 0.08 -9.65
N PRO A 169 5.03 -0.81 -10.47
CA PRO A 169 6.40 -1.32 -10.26
C PRO A 169 7.47 -0.25 -10.11
N ARG A 170 7.24 0.97 -10.61
CA ARG A 170 8.15 2.11 -10.44
C ARG A 170 8.45 2.38 -8.96
N TYR A 171 7.50 2.12 -8.07
CA TYR A 171 7.67 2.40 -6.65
C TYR A 171 8.46 1.33 -5.92
N GLY A 172 8.61 0.12 -6.49
CA GLY A 172 9.45 -0.94 -5.94
C GLY A 172 8.91 -1.57 -4.66
N VAL A 173 7.60 -1.50 -4.45
CA VAL A 173 6.90 -2.08 -3.29
C VAL A 173 6.05 -3.24 -3.78
N ASP A 174 6.65 -4.43 -3.80
CA ASP A 174 6.03 -5.69 -4.25
C ASP A 174 5.60 -6.62 -3.10
N ALA A 175 6.09 -6.36 -1.90
CA ALA A 175 5.60 -6.94 -0.66
C ALA A 175 5.95 -6.02 0.52
N PHE A 176 5.37 -6.30 1.68
CA PHE A 176 5.84 -5.72 2.94
C PHE A 176 5.80 -6.77 4.06
N PRO A 177 6.77 -6.72 5.00
CA PRO A 177 6.76 -7.60 6.16
C PRO A 177 5.83 -7.05 7.24
N LEU A 178 5.02 -7.92 7.87
CA LEU A 178 4.26 -7.55 9.08
C LEU A 178 5.12 -7.52 10.35
N LEU A 179 6.25 -8.24 10.32
CA LEU A 179 7.21 -8.29 11.42
C LEU A 179 8.41 -7.39 11.15
N ALA A 180 9.02 -6.89 12.22
CA ALA A 180 10.24 -6.10 12.14
C ALA A 180 11.46 -6.94 11.70
N GLU A 181 12.58 -6.25 11.48
CA GLU A 181 13.90 -6.82 11.13
C GLU A 181 14.26 -8.09 11.91
N GLY A 182 14.76 -9.11 11.21
CA GLY A 182 15.15 -10.41 11.78
C GLY A 182 14.08 -11.50 11.74
N ALA A 183 12.89 -11.21 11.20
CA ALA A 183 11.85 -12.19 10.87
C ALA A 183 11.52 -12.16 9.36
N GLU A 184 12.52 -11.88 8.52
CA GLU A 184 12.29 -11.73 7.07
C GLU A 184 11.65 -12.98 6.46
N GLY A 185 10.61 -12.78 5.64
CA GLY A 185 9.87 -13.86 5.00
C GLY A 185 8.92 -14.63 5.92
N LEU A 186 8.75 -14.20 7.18
CA LEU A 186 7.68 -14.66 8.06
C LEU A 186 6.54 -13.62 8.03
N PHE A 187 5.36 -14.03 7.56
CA PHE A 187 4.17 -13.17 7.38
C PHE A 187 4.42 -11.95 6.46
N GLU A 188 4.95 -12.24 5.28
CA GLU A 188 5.08 -11.27 4.20
C GLU A 188 3.79 -11.22 3.39
N VAL A 189 3.29 -10.01 3.15
CA VAL A 189 2.09 -9.79 2.33
C VAL A 189 2.51 -9.28 0.97
N GLU A 190 2.31 -10.11 -0.06
CA GLU A 190 2.58 -9.73 -1.45
C GLU A 190 1.57 -8.66 -1.92
N ILE A 191 2.08 -7.63 -2.59
CA ILE A 191 1.29 -6.59 -3.23
C ILE A 191 1.35 -6.80 -4.76
N PRO A 192 0.22 -7.14 -5.41
CA PRO A 192 0.18 -7.31 -6.86
C PRO A 192 0.68 -6.07 -7.61
N GLN A 193 1.48 -6.29 -8.65
CA GLN A 193 2.05 -5.22 -9.47
C GLN A 193 1.32 -5.08 -10.81
N ARG A 194 1.16 -3.84 -11.32
CA ARG A 194 0.56 -3.58 -12.65
C ARG A 194 1.17 -2.42 -13.42
#